data_AF-A0A522DXA3-F1
#
_entry.id   AF-A0A522DXA3-F1
#
_cell.length_a   1.000
_cell.length_b   1.000
_cell.length_c   1.000
_cell.angle_alpha   90.00
_cell.angle_beta   90.00
_cell.angle_gamma   90.00
#
_symmetry.space_group_name_H-M   'P 1'
#
loop_
_entity.id
_entity.type
_entity.pdbx_description
1 polymer ?
#
loop_
_entity_poly.entity_id
_entity_poly.type
_entity_poly.pdbx_seq_one_letter_code
_entity_poly.pdbx_strand_id
1 'polypeptide(L)'
;MGDGHVQGWPKWRIDFTSKDLSELSRFNKEVQDMFGVSGKVRPCTTNRFGKTFNLGINCKLLARVLNIAGAPTGAKVLKEFSIPEWVVADKENFRSFMRSLFTCEGCVSLDGRNSFVEISMWKSVQLLPSEIEFFKQIKNNLKEHFSIETTNPFLSTNTNVRKDGIVTRGVRLRIKKLDSLIRFSNDIGFHTIEKQKKLNSSIELKSTGLRTGQ
;
A
#
# COMPACT_ATOMS: atom_id res chain seq x y z
N MET A 1 -0.66 -5.81 3.18
CA MET A 1 -1.87 -5.04 3.55
C MET A 1 -2.42 -4.17 2.42
N GLY A 2 -1.67 -3.88 1.35
CA GLY A 2 -2.19 -3.22 0.13
C GLY A 2 -2.98 -4.15 -0.82
N ASP A 3 -2.47 -4.40 -2.02
CA ASP A 3 -3.19 -5.18 -3.07
C ASP A 3 -3.31 -6.69 -2.82
N GLY A 4 -2.58 -7.24 -1.85
CA GLY A 4 -2.67 -8.66 -1.49
C GLY A 4 -3.93 -9.01 -0.70
N HIS A 5 -4.45 -10.22 -0.79
CA HIS A 5 -5.62 -10.69 -0.08
C HIS A 5 -5.37 -12.05 0.57
N VAL A 6 -5.59 -12.13 1.89
CA VAL A 6 -5.58 -13.41 2.62
C VAL A 6 -7.02 -13.89 2.73
N GLN A 7 -7.36 -14.97 2.03
CA GLN A 7 -8.67 -15.61 2.15
C GLN A 7 -8.72 -16.37 3.47
N GLY A 8 -9.78 -16.16 4.26
CA GLY A 8 -10.01 -16.89 5.51
C GLY A 8 -10.63 -18.28 5.29
N TRP A 9 -11.23 -18.82 6.34
CA TRP A 9 -11.99 -20.07 6.29
C TRP A 9 -13.09 -20.03 5.22
N PRO A 10 -13.33 -21.12 4.46
CA PRO A 10 -12.65 -22.43 4.52
C PRO A 10 -11.41 -22.55 3.62
N LYS A 11 -11.12 -21.53 2.81
CA LYS A 11 -10.14 -21.63 1.71
C LYS A 11 -8.69 -21.54 2.19
N TRP A 12 -8.36 -20.56 3.04
CA TRP A 12 -7.00 -20.29 3.50
C TRP A 12 -5.98 -20.22 2.36
N ARG A 13 -6.08 -19.15 1.56
CA ARG A 13 -5.28 -18.90 0.34
C ARG A 13 -4.75 -17.46 0.36
N ILE A 14 -3.61 -17.25 -0.29
CA ILE A 14 -3.08 -15.90 -0.53
C ILE A 14 -3.27 -15.55 -2.00
N ASP A 15 -3.72 -14.33 -2.22
CA ASP A 15 -3.86 -13.73 -3.54
C ASP A 15 -3.05 -12.45 -3.60
N PHE A 16 -2.34 -12.22 -4.70
CA PHE A 16 -1.71 -10.95 -4.98
C PHE A 16 -2.02 -10.56 -6.43
N THR A 17 -2.71 -9.43 -6.59
CA THR A 17 -3.15 -8.95 -7.91
C THR A 17 -2.27 -7.79 -8.34
N SER A 18 -1.76 -7.84 -9.57
CA SER A 18 -1.02 -6.74 -10.18
C SER A 18 -1.22 -6.70 -11.70
N LYS A 19 -0.97 -5.55 -12.30
CA LYS A 19 -0.82 -5.41 -13.76
C LYS A 19 0.58 -5.79 -14.23
N ASP A 20 1.55 -5.79 -13.32
CA ASP A 20 2.95 -6.07 -13.60
C ASP A 20 3.29 -7.54 -13.27
N LEU A 21 3.63 -8.31 -14.31
CA LEU A 21 4.03 -9.71 -14.17
C LEU A 21 5.38 -9.85 -13.46
N SER A 22 6.27 -8.86 -13.57
CA SER A 22 7.57 -8.88 -12.92
C SER A 22 7.41 -8.76 -11.41
N GLU A 23 6.48 -7.91 -10.94
CA GLU A 23 6.14 -7.77 -9.53
C GLU A 23 5.57 -9.08 -8.95
N LEU A 24 4.66 -9.74 -9.68
CA LEU A 24 4.13 -11.04 -9.26
C LEU A 24 5.21 -12.11 -9.23
N SER A 25 6.13 -12.12 -10.20
CA SER A 25 7.22 -13.09 -10.28
C SER A 25 8.23 -12.90 -9.14
N ARG A 26 8.60 -11.65 -8.84
CA ARG A 26 9.45 -11.29 -7.70
C ARG A 26 8.84 -11.77 -6.39
N PHE A 27 7.58 -11.40 -6.13
CA PHE A 27 6.91 -11.80 -4.89
C PHE A 27 6.76 -13.33 -4.79
N ASN A 28 6.44 -14.01 -5.90
CA ASN A 28 6.37 -15.48 -5.90
C ASN A 28 7.73 -16.13 -5.57
N LYS A 29 8.82 -15.57 -6.11
CA LYS A 29 10.17 -16.02 -5.80
C LYS A 29 10.51 -15.79 -4.33
N GLU A 30 10.20 -14.62 -3.77
CA GLU A 30 10.41 -14.33 -2.35
C GLU A 30 9.66 -15.32 -1.44
N VAL A 31 8.41 -15.64 -1.77
CA VAL A 31 7.65 -16.64 -1.00
C VAL A 31 8.26 -18.05 -1.14
N GLN A 32 8.71 -18.42 -2.35
CA GLN A 32 9.35 -19.72 -2.58
C GLN A 32 10.67 -19.83 -1.81
N ASP A 33 11.49 -18.78 -1.81
CA ASP A 33 12.78 -18.75 -1.14
C ASP A 33 12.60 -18.80 0.40
N MET A 34 11.61 -18.10 0.95
CA MET A 34 11.37 -18.04 2.41
C MET A 34 10.62 -19.26 2.97
N PHE A 35 9.63 -19.78 2.22
CA PHE A 35 8.67 -20.76 2.75
C PHE A 35 8.65 -22.07 1.98
N GLY A 36 9.44 -22.20 0.90
CA GLY A 36 9.44 -23.39 0.06
C GLY A 36 8.15 -23.61 -0.73
N VAL A 37 7.27 -22.60 -0.82
CA VAL A 37 5.98 -22.70 -1.52
C VAL A 37 5.86 -21.65 -2.63
N SER A 38 5.23 -22.02 -3.73
CA SER A 38 4.99 -21.13 -4.87
C SER A 38 3.51 -21.11 -5.26
N GLY A 39 3.11 -19.99 -5.86
CA GLY A 39 1.80 -19.78 -6.45
C GLY A 39 1.77 -19.95 -7.96
N LYS A 40 0.57 -19.82 -8.51
CA LYS A 40 0.32 -19.79 -9.96
C LYS A 40 -0.26 -18.44 -10.35
N VAL A 41 0.35 -17.79 -11.35
CA VAL A 41 -0.16 -16.56 -11.95
C VAL A 41 -1.28 -16.91 -12.94
N ARG A 42 -2.39 -16.18 -12.88
CA ARG A 42 -3.55 -16.37 -13.78
C ARG A 42 -4.12 -15.01 -14.19
N PRO A 43 -4.68 -14.86 -15.40
CA PRO A 43 -5.45 -13.67 -15.75
C PRO A 43 -6.65 -13.50 -14.80
N CYS A 44 -6.95 -12.28 -14.38
CA CYS A 44 -8.18 -11.99 -13.63
C CYS A 44 -9.36 -11.97 -14.61
N THR A 45 -10.25 -12.96 -14.50
CA THR A 45 -11.42 -13.09 -15.38
C THR A 45 -12.52 -12.07 -15.12
N THR A 46 -12.48 -11.40 -13.96
CA THR A 46 -13.54 -10.47 -13.52
C THR A 46 -13.20 -9.00 -13.75
N ASN A 47 -12.05 -8.68 -14.34
CA ASN A 47 -11.63 -7.29 -14.46
C ASN A 47 -12.29 -6.60 -15.66
N ARG A 48 -12.96 -5.47 -15.39
CA ARG A 48 -13.55 -4.59 -16.42
C ARG A 48 -12.57 -3.52 -16.91
N PHE A 49 -11.47 -3.28 -16.19
CA PHE A 49 -10.58 -2.13 -16.39
C PHE A 49 -9.19 -2.51 -16.94
N GLY A 50 -9.19 -3.42 -17.92
CA GLY A 50 -7.98 -3.88 -18.61
C GLY A 50 -7.40 -5.17 -18.03
N LYS A 51 -6.24 -5.56 -18.55
CA LYS A 51 -5.57 -6.83 -18.20
C LYS A 51 -4.89 -6.70 -16.83
N THR A 52 -5.31 -7.53 -15.88
CA THR A 52 -4.62 -7.75 -14.60
C THR A 52 -4.40 -9.24 -14.40
N PHE A 53 -3.41 -9.56 -13.59
CA PHE A 53 -3.06 -10.94 -13.23
C PHE A 53 -3.15 -11.12 -11.72
N ASN A 54 -3.48 -12.33 -11.31
CA ASN A 54 -3.53 -12.74 -9.91
C ASN A 54 -2.57 -13.91 -9.69
N LEU A 55 -1.61 -13.73 -8.80
CA LEU A 55 -0.84 -14.82 -8.21
C LEU A 55 -1.65 -15.44 -7.06
N GLY A 56 -2.05 -16.70 -7.21
CA GLY A 56 -2.71 -17.46 -6.15
C GLY A 56 -1.77 -18.49 -5.53
N ILE A 57 -1.57 -18.41 -4.21
CA ILE A 57 -0.77 -19.35 -3.41
C ILE A 57 -1.72 -20.18 -2.53
N ASN A 58 -1.89 -21.45 -2.88
CA ASN A 58 -2.79 -22.38 -2.19
C ASN A 58 -2.09 -23.11 -1.05
N CYS A 59 -1.61 -22.37 -0.05
CA CYS A 59 -0.97 -22.94 1.14
C CYS A 59 -1.73 -22.49 2.40
N LYS A 60 -2.52 -23.41 2.98
CA LYS A 60 -3.35 -23.11 4.16
C LYS A 60 -2.52 -22.70 5.38
N LEU A 61 -1.39 -23.39 5.59
CA LEU A 61 -0.49 -23.11 6.69
C LEU A 61 0.06 -21.68 6.59
N LEU A 62 0.60 -21.31 5.42
CA LEU A 62 1.14 -19.98 5.19
C LEU A 62 0.08 -18.88 5.35
N ALA A 63 -1.13 -19.09 4.82
CA ALA A 63 -2.23 -18.12 4.98
C ALA A 63 -2.61 -17.91 6.46
N ARG A 64 -2.60 -18.97 7.28
CA ARG A 64 -2.84 -18.89 8.72
C ARG A 64 -1.70 -18.18 9.45
N VAL A 65 -0.45 -18.49 9.09
CA VAL A 65 0.74 -17.81 9.65
C VAL A 65 0.66 -16.30 9.38
N LEU A 66 0.33 -15.88 8.16
CA LEU A 66 0.16 -14.46 7.84
C LEU A 66 -0.97 -13.81 8.65
N ASN A 67 -2.09 -14.50 8.86
CA ASN A 67 -3.18 -14.00 9.68
C ASN A 67 -2.75 -13.84 11.16
N ILE A 68 -2.03 -14.81 11.72
CA ILE A 68 -1.46 -14.73 13.07
C ILE A 68 -0.44 -13.58 13.17
N ALA A 69 0.36 -13.38 12.11
CA ALA A 69 1.29 -12.25 12.02
C ALA A 69 0.61 -10.87 11.86
N GLY A 70 -0.73 -10.85 11.76
CA GLY A 70 -1.54 -9.63 11.76
C GLY A 70 -2.07 -9.21 10.39
N ALA A 71 -1.91 -10.01 9.33
CA ALA A 71 -2.51 -9.70 8.04
C ALA A 71 -4.05 -9.92 8.09
N PRO A 72 -4.88 -8.91 7.81
CA PRO A 72 -6.33 -9.07 7.88
C PRO A 72 -6.84 -10.04 6.80
N THR A 73 -7.71 -10.96 7.21
CA THR A 73 -8.38 -11.91 6.30
C THR A 73 -9.65 -11.31 5.70
N GLY A 74 -10.03 -11.72 4.49
CA GLY A 74 -11.29 -11.32 3.86
C GLY A 74 -11.29 -9.87 3.38
N ALA A 75 -12.49 -9.28 3.25
CA ALA A 75 -12.64 -7.95 2.68
C ALA A 75 -12.18 -6.86 3.67
N LYS A 76 -10.97 -6.35 3.48
CA LYS A 76 -10.34 -5.32 4.33
C LYS A 76 -11.15 -4.04 4.48
N VAL A 77 -11.93 -3.70 3.46
CA VAL A 77 -12.85 -2.55 3.44
C VAL A 77 -13.89 -2.65 4.58
N LEU A 78 -14.18 -3.88 5.04
CA LEU A 78 -15.22 -4.21 6.02
C LEU A 78 -14.66 -4.69 7.36
N LYS A 79 -13.36 -4.51 7.62
CA LYS A 79 -12.73 -4.97 8.86
C LYS A 79 -11.78 -3.94 9.44
N GLU A 80 -11.77 -3.83 10.75
CA GLU A 80 -10.74 -3.09 11.48
C GLU A 80 -9.40 -3.83 11.41
N PHE A 81 -8.31 -3.08 11.30
CA PHE A 81 -6.96 -3.60 11.43
C PHE A 81 -5.99 -2.46 11.78
N SER A 82 -4.90 -2.81 12.45
CA SER A 82 -3.78 -1.95 12.78
C SER A 82 -2.50 -2.48 12.16
N ILE A 83 -1.41 -1.72 12.23
CA ILE A 83 -0.08 -2.25 11.92
C ILE A 83 0.35 -3.15 13.09
N PRO A 84 0.83 -4.38 12.85
CA PRO A 84 1.30 -5.25 13.93
C PRO A 84 2.42 -4.59 14.74
N GLU A 85 2.39 -4.73 16.05
CA GLU A 85 3.36 -4.08 16.96
C GLU A 85 4.81 -4.45 16.61
N TRP A 86 5.06 -5.72 16.25
CA TRP A 86 6.40 -6.18 15.86
C TRP A 86 6.92 -5.51 14.58
N VAL A 87 6.03 -5.03 13.70
CA VAL A 87 6.40 -4.25 12.52
C VAL A 87 6.76 -2.82 12.92
N VAL A 88 6.00 -2.24 13.86
CA VAL A 88 6.15 -0.86 14.32
C VAL A 88 7.39 -0.67 15.19
N ALA A 89 7.67 -1.65 16.05
CA ALA A 89 8.75 -1.61 17.04
C ALA A 89 10.15 -1.59 16.41
N ASP A 90 10.32 -2.14 15.21
CA ASP A 90 11.60 -2.22 14.52
C ASP A 90 11.60 -1.36 13.25
N LYS A 91 12.62 -0.50 13.13
CA LYS A 91 12.75 0.46 12.03
C LYS A 91 12.87 -0.22 10.66
N GLU A 92 13.58 -1.35 10.57
CA GLU A 92 13.79 -2.08 9.31
C GLU A 92 12.51 -2.80 8.84
N ASN A 93 11.79 -3.41 9.79
CA ASN A 93 10.46 -3.99 9.54
C ASN A 93 9.48 -2.92 9.09
N PHE A 94 9.43 -1.79 9.79
CA PHE A 94 8.57 -0.67 9.42
C PHE A 94 8.94 -0.09 8.05
N ARG A 95 10.24 0.07 7.74
CA ARG A 95 10.71 0.47 6.41
C ARG A 95 10.19 -0.46 5.32
N SER A 96 10.36 -1.77 5.50
CA SER A 96 9.96 -2.79 4.53
C SER A 96 8.45 -2.82 4.33
N PHE A 97 7.70 -2.69 5.42
CA PHE A 97 6.25 -2.56 5.39
C PHE A 97 5.80 -1.31 4.62
N MET A 98 6.37 -0.15 4.94
CA MET A 98 6.00 1.12 4.29
C MET A 98 6.37 1.13 2.81
N ARG A 99 7.56 0.64 2.44
CA ARG A 99 7.97 0.49 1.03
C ARG A 99 6.96 -0.35 0.25
N SER A 100 6.54 -1.48 0.81
CA SER A 100 5.52 -2.34 0.20
C SER A 100 4.16 -1.65 0.11
N LEU A 101 3.71 -0.99 1.18
CA LEU A 101 2.42 -0.31 1.22
C LEU A 101 2.34 0.85 0.23
N PHE A 102 3.36 1.71 0.17
CA PHE A 102 3.46 2.80 -0.80
C PHE A 102 3.62 2.27 -2.24
N THR A 103 4.30 1.14 -2.43
CA THR A 103 4.39 0.52 -3.76
C THR A 103 3.01 0.09 -4.26
N CYS A 104 2.16 -0.50 -3.43
CA CYS A 104 0.81 -0.89 -3.81
C CYS A 104 -0.14 0.33 -3.90
N GLU A 105 -0.34 1.01 -2.78
CA GLU A 105 -1.41 2.00 -2.58
C GLU A 105 -0.97 3.44 -2.89
N GLY A 106 0.33 3.65 -3.09
CA GLY A 106 0.91 4.98 -3.20
C GLY A 106 0.88 5.54 -4.62
N CYS A 107 0.70 6.84 -4.73
CA CYS A 107 0.86 7.61 -5.96
C CYS A 107 1.80 8.80 -5.75
N VAL A 108 2.47 9.20 -6.84
CA VAL A 108 3.35 10.37 -6.89
C VAL A 108 2.72 11.42 -7.80
N SER A 109 2.58 12.65 -7.30
CA SER A 109 2.14 13.82 -8.05
C SER A 109 3.35 14.58 -8.62
N LEU A 110 3.23 15.04 -9.87
CA LEU A 110 4.25 15.84 -10.58
C LEU A 110 3.82 17.31 -10.72
N ASP A 111 3.12 17.86 -9.74
CA ASP A 111 2.56 19.22 -9.79
C ASP A 111 3.56 20.29 -9.32
N GLY A 112 4.80 20.27 -9.84
CA GLY A 112 5.86 21.23 -9.53
C GLY A 112 5.99 21.55 -8.03
N ARG A 113 5.64 22.77 -7.62
CA ARG A 113 5.67 23.20 -6.21
C ARG A 113 4.73 22.39 -5.29
N ASN A 114 3.64 21.87 -5.83
CA ASN A 114 2.65 21.05 -5.14
C ASN A 114 2.93 19.54 -5.23
N SER A 115 4.08 19.11 -5.75
CA SER A 115 4.54 17.72 -5.72
C SER A 115 4.36 17.06 -4.34
N PHE A 116 3.82 15.83 -4.34
CA PHE A 116 3.58 15.03 -3.15
C PHE A 116 3.62 13.53 -3.44
N VAL A 117 3.88 12.74 -2.40
CA VAL A 117 3.56 11.31 -2.35
C VAL A 117 2.29 11.14 -1.52
N GLU A 118 1.31 10.39 -2.02
CA GLU A 118 0.05 10.09 -1.31
C GLU A 118 -0.12 8.58 -1.21
N ILE A 119 -0.59 8.09 -0.07
CA ILE A 119 -1.25 6.79 0.04
C ILE A 119 -2.72 7.02 0.36
N SER A 120 -3.58 6.16 -0.21
CA SER A 120 -5.01 6.22 0.02
C SER A 120 -5.60 4.83 0.12
N MET A 121 -6.48 4.60 1.10
CA MET A 121 -7.18 3.33 1.26
C MET A 121 -8.67 3.58 1.48
N TRP A 122 -9.51 2.70 0.92
CA TRP A 122 -10.97 2.82 1.03
C TRP A 122 -11.51 1.94 2.15
N LYS A 123 -12.45 2.50 2.91
CA LYS A 123 -13.10 1.81 4.03
C LYS A 123 -14.61 2.03 4.02
N SER A 124 -15.38 1.12 4.60
CA SER A 124 -16.79 1.40 4.91
C SER A 124 -16.88 2.62 5.83
N VAL A 125 -17.93 3.42 5.65
CA VAL A 125 -18.10 4.67 6.43
C VAL A 125 -18.10 4.41 7.95
N GLN A 126 -18.67 3.28 8.38
CA GLN A 126 -18.74 2.87 9.78
C GLN A 126 -17.35 2.58 10.40
N LEU A 127 -16.36 2.22 9.58
CA LEU A 127 -15.01 1.85 10.03
C LEU A 127 -13.97 2.96 9.79
N LEU A 128 -14.40 4.16 9.37
CA LEU A 128 -13.50 5.30 9.19
C LEU A 128 -12.73 5.70 10.44
N PRO A 129 -13.28 5.64 11.68
CA PRO A 129 -12.50 5.94 12.87
C PRO A 129 -11.26 5.03 13.02
N SER A 130 -11.43 3.72 12.82
CA SER A 130 -10.34 2.74 12.84
C SER A 130 -9.31 3.01 11.74
N GLU A 131 -9.77 3.33 10.52
CA GLU A 131 -8.87 3.64 9.41
C GLU A 131 -8.08 4.93 9.64
N ILE A 132 -8.71 5.96 10.21
CA ILE A 132 -8.00 7.21 10.58
C ILE A 132 -6.91 6.91 11.61
N GLU A 133 -7.17 6.03 12.58
CA GLU A 133 -6.17 5.63 13.57
C GLU A 133 -5.01 4.86 12.94
N PHE A 134 -5.28 3.95 12.01
CA PHE A 134 -4.24 3.29 11.21
C PHE A 134 -3.32 4.30 10.49
N PHE A 135 -3.89 5.32 9.85
CA PHE A 135 -3.09 6.37 9.19
C PHE A 135 -2.35 7.29 10.16
N LYS A 136 -2.87 7.52 11.37
CA LYS A 136 -2.12 8.22 12.42
C LYS A 136 -0.93 7.40 12.90
N GLN A 137 -1.08 6.08 13.06
CA GLN A 137 0.04 5.18 13.36
C GLN A 137 1.12 5.29 12.28
N ILE A 138 0.75 5.28 10.99
CA ILE A 138 1.70 5.50 9.89
C ILE A 138 2.42 6.84 10.04
N LYS A 139 1.65 7.93 10.22
CA LYS A 139 2.20 9.29 10.35
C LYS A 139 3.23 9.37 11.48
N ASN A 140 2.88 8.87 12.66
CA ASN A 140 3.73 8.98 13.84
C ASN A 140 5.03 8.20 13.64
N ASN A 141 4.95 6.96 13.13
CA ASN A 141 6.11 6.12 12.90
C ASN A 141 6.99 6.58 11.74
N LEU A 142 6.43 7.20 10.70
CA LEU A 142 7.22 7.86 9.64
C LEU A 142 8.05 9.02 10.21
N LYS A 143 7.46 9.79 11.13
CA LYS A 143 8.15 10.89 11.80
C LYS A 143 9.23 10.36 12.75
N GLU A 144 8.91 9.37 13.57
CA GLU A 144 9.81 8.80 14.57
C GLU A 144 11.01 8.08 13.94
N HIS A 145 10.77 7.14 13.03
CA HIS A 145 11.84 6.31 12.47
C HIS A 145 12.68 7.00 11.40
N PHE A 146 12.09 7.94 10.66
CA PHE A 146 12.72 8.51 9.45
C PHE A 146 12.68 10.04 9.38
N SER A 147 12.13 10.73 10.39
CA SER A 147 11.97 12.20 10.33
C SER A 147 11.20 12.67 9.08
N ILE A 148 10.26 11.86 8.60
CA ILE A 148 9.40 12.17 7.45
C ILE A 148 8.11 12.78 7.98
N GLU A 149 7.85 14.03 7.60
CA GLU A 149 6.61 14.71 7.97
C GLU A 149 5.50 14.49 6.94
N THR A 150 4.29 14.25 7.45
CA THR A 150 3.08 14.08 6.64
C THR A 150 2.00 15.07 7.04
N THR A 151 1.00 15.23 6.18
CA THR A 151 -0.28 15.85 6.58
C THR A 151 -0.93 15.06 7.70
N ASN A 152 -1.96 15.63 8.35
CA ASN A 152 -2.92 14.78 9.08
C ASN A 152 -3.65 13.87 8.08
N PRO A 153 -4.11 12.68 8.49
CA PRO A 153 -5.02 11.89 7.68
C PRO A 153 -6.29 12.69 7.38
N PHE A 154 -6.79 12.61 6.15
CA PHE A 154 -8.01 13.31 5.74
C PHE A 154 -8.86 12.43 4.81
N LEU A 155 -10.15 12.69 4.80
CA LEU A 155 -11.09 11.93 3.98
C LEU A 155 -11.10 12.41 2.53
N SER A 156 -11.30 11.51 1.58
CA SER A 156 -11.65 11.87 0.21
C SER A 156 -12.98 12.63 0.19
N THR A 157 -13.15 13.55 -0.76
CA THR A 157 -14.45 14.20 -1.00
C THR A 157 -15.48 13.19 -1.49
N ASN A 158 -15.05 12.28 -2.37
CA ASN A 158 -15.93 11.31 -3.02
C ASN A 158 -16.19 10.08 -2.13
N THR A 159 -17.39 9.54 -2.25
CA THR A 159 -17.79 8.22 -1.73
C THR A 159 -18.01 7.24 -2.88
N ASN A 160 -18.07 5.95 -2.57
CA ASN A 160 -18.36 4.90 -3.54
C ASN A 160 -19.36 3.90 -2.93
N VAL A 161 -20.42 3.58 -3.67
CA VAL A 161 -21.40 2.56 -3.28
C VAL A 161 -21.03 1.24 -3.94
N ARG A 162 -20.71 0.25 -3.12
CA ARG A 162 -20.38 -1.10 -3.57
C ARG A 162 -21.62 -1.86 -4.08
N LYS A 163 -21.39 -2.99 -4.76
CA LYS A 163 -22.47 -3.87 -5.25
C LYS A 163 -23.37 -4.43 -4.15
N ASP A 164 -22.86 -4.52 -2.93
CA ASP A 164 -23.56 -4.96 -1.73
C ASP A 164 -24.30 -3.81 -1.02
N GLY A 165 -24.34 -2.61 -1.61
CA GLY A 165 -24.97 -1.42 -1.05
C GLY A 165 -24.13 -0.68 -0.01
N ILE A 166 -22.96 -1.22 0.37
CA ILE A 166 -22.11 -0.61 1.40
C ILE A 166 -21.42 0.64 0.84
N VAL A 167 -21.63 1.77 1.52
CA VAL A 167 -20.96 3.03 1.21
C VAL A 167 -19.55 3.03 1.78
N THR A 168 -18.59 3.41 0.94
CA THR A 168 -17.17 3.51 1.27
C THR A 168 -16.63 4.90 1.01
N ARG A 169 -15.59 5.27 1.74
CA ARG A 169 -14.87 6.53 1.60
C ARG A 169 -13.37 6.30 1.76
N GLY A 170 -12.56 7.06 1.02
CA GLY A 170 -11.11 6.97 1.10
C GLY A 170 -10.57 7.77 2.28
N VAL A 171 -9.56 7.23 2.97
CA VAL A 171 -8.68 7.99 3.88
C VAL A 171 -7.34 8.18 3.17
N ARG A 172 -6.77 9.37 3.29
CA ARG A 172 -5.56 9.78 2.56
C ARG A 172 -4.52 10.36 3.50
N LEU A 173 -3.24 10.17 3.16
CA LEU A 173 -2.10 10.75 3.85
C LEU A 173 -1.05 11.19 2.82
N ARG A 174 -0.53 12.41 2.97
CA ARG A 174 0.43 13.00 2.02
C ARG A 174 1.76 13.35 2.66
N ILE A 175 2.85 13.11 1.94
CA ILE A 175 4.19 13.67 2.17
C ILE A 175 4.35 14.83 1.19
N LYS A 176 4.48 16.06 1.71
CA LYS A 176 4.51 17.29 0.89
C LYS A 176 5.80 18.09 1.01
N LYS A 177 6.46 18.10 2.18
CA LYS A 177 7.66 18.89 2.40
C LYS A 177 8.81 18.33 1.57
N LEU A 178 9.61 19.20 0.95
CA LEU A 178 10.72 18.79 0.08
C LEU A 178 11.69 17.86 0.80
N ASP A 179 12.16 18.24 2.00
CA ASP A 179 13.06 17.42 2.80
C ASP A 179 12.47 16.06 3.15
N SER A 180 11.16 15.99 3.42
CA SER A 180 10.48 14.72 3.70
C SER A 180 10.33 13.86 2.46
N LEU A 181 10.18 14.45 1.27
CA LEU A 181 10.19 13.70 0.01
C LEU A 181 11.58 13.14 -0.29
N ILE A 182 12.64 13.93 -0.05
CA ILE A 182 14.04 13.49 -0.20
C ILE A 182 14.32 12.34 0.76
N ARG A 183 14.00 12.49 2.05
CA ARG A 183 14.13 11.41 3.05
C ARG A 183 13.32 10.19 2.68
N PHE A 184 12.06 10.37 2.26
CA PHE A 184 11.25 9.25 1.78
C PHE A 184 11.92 8.53 0.62
N SER A 185 12.48 9.24 -0.37
CA SER A 185 13.17 8.64 -1.51
C SER A 185 14.38 7.80 -1.10
N ASN A 186 15.18 8.31 -0.17
CA ASN A 186 16.43 7.69 0.25
C ASN A 186 16.20 6.52 1.23
N ASP A 187 15.32 6.70 2.21
CA ASP A 187 15.12 5.73 3.29
C ASP A 187 14.08 4.66 2.95
N ILE A 188 12.99 5.03 2.26
CA ILE A 188 11.86 4.14 2.00
C ILE A 188 11.75 3.85 0.51
N GLY A 189 11.42 4.83 -0.33
CA GLY A 189 11.30 4.69 -1.78
C GLY A 189 10.18 3.73 -2.22
N PHE A 190 10.27 3.28 -3.46
CA PHE A 190 9.35 2.33 -4.08
C PHE A 190 10.10 1.08 -4.57
N HIS A 191 9.42 -0.07 -4.64
CA HIS A 191 10.00 -1.24 -5.31
C HIS A 191 10.01 -1.10 -6.83
N THR A 192 9.06 -0.36 -7.41
CA THR A 192 8.97 -0.21 -8.87
C THR A 192 9.84 0.95 -9.35
N ILE A 193 10.66 0.67 -10.37
CA ILE A 193 11.59 1.64 -10.96
C ILE A 193 10.83 2.85 -11.50
N GLU A 194 9.64 2.64 -12.06
CA GLU A 194 8.80 3.69 -12.64
C GLU A 194 8.30 4.66 -11.56
N LYS A 195 7.79 4.16 -10.43
CA LYS A 195 7.35 5.03 -9.32
C LYS A 195 8.55 5.73 -8.68
N GLN A 196 9.69 5.05 -8.57
CA GLN A 196 10.91 5.66 -8.04
C GLN A 196 11.44 6.78 -8.94
N LYS A 197 11.48 6.57 -10.26
CA LYS A 197 11.82 7.63 -11.23
C LYS A 197 10.86 8.80 -11.12
N LYS A 198 9.55 8.53 -11.03
CA LYS A 198 8.53 9.57 -10.86
C LYS A 198 8.73 10.37 -9.58
N LEU A 199 9.11 9.73 -8.47
CA LEU A 199 9.45 10.41 -7.22
C LEU A 199 10.67 11.33 -7.39
N ASN A 200 11.72 10.84 -8.03
CA ASN A 200 12.94 11.64 -8.26
C ASN A 200 12.63 12.89 -9.11
N SER A 201 11.87 12.74 -10.20
CA SER A 201 11.42 13.89 -11.01
C SER A 201 10.52 14.85 -10.23
N SER A 202 9.64 14.32 -9.37
CA SER A 202 8.78 15.12 -8.49
C SER A 202 9.59 16.00 -7.54
N ILE A 203 10.68 15.46 -6.98
CA ILE A 203 11.62 16.17 -6.11
C ILE A 203 12.37 17.25 -6.89
N GLU A 204 12.92 16.91 -8.05
CA GLU A 204 13.66 17.85 -8.90
C GLU A 204 12.81 19.07 -9.33
N LEU A 205 11.59 18.82 -9.80
CA LEU A 205 10.64 19.88 -10.16
C LEU A 205 10.30 20.78 -8.97
N LYS A 206 10.16 20.18 -7.78
CA LYS A 206 9.85 20.92 -6.56
C LYS A 206 11.03 21.77 -6.08
N SER A 207 12.27 21.26 -6.21
CA SER A 207 13.50 21.98 -5.87
C SER A 207 13.77 23.16 -6.78
N THR A 208 13.54 23.01 -8.09
CA THR A 208 13.73 24.09 -9.09
C THR A 208 12.59 25.10 -9.10
N GLY A 209 11.43 24.76 -8.54
CA GLY A 209 10.25 25.64 -8.48
C GLY A 209 9.56 25.86 -9.83
N LEU A 210 9.92 25.09 -10.86
CA LEU A 210 9.34 25.12 -12.20
C LEU A 210 7.92 24.52 -12.18
N ARG A 211 6.99 25.14 -12.92
CA ARG A 211 5.67 24.56 -13.19
C ARG A 211 5.76 23.75 -14.48
N THR A 212 5.23 22.52 -14.47
CA THR A 212 4.99 21.78 -15.70
C THR A 212 3.94 22.55 -16.49
N GLY A 213 4.31 23.11 -17.65
CA GLY A 213 3.36 23.73 -18.58
C GLY A 213 2.28 22.71 -18.92
N GLN A 214 1.01 23.13 -18.75
CA GLN A 214 -0.16 22.36 -19.19
C GLN A 214 -0.24 22.31 -20.70
#